data_AF-A0A6P4AHR4-F1
#
_entry.id   AF-A0A6P4AHR4-F1
#
_cell.length_a   1.000
_cell.length_b   1.000
_cell.length_c   1.000
_cell.angle_alpha   90.00
_cell.angle_beta   90.00
_cell.angle_gamma   90.00
#
_symmetry.space_group_name_H-M   'P 1'
#
loop_
_entity.id
_entity.type
_entity.pdbx_description
1 polymer ?
#
loop_
_entity_poly.entity_id
_entity_poly.type
_entity_poly.pdbx_seq_one_letter_code
_entity_poly.pdbx_strand_id
1 'polypeptide(L)'
;MDHHCIWINNCVGHANYKVFFIFVVYAVIACIYALVLLVGSLAIDSEEEEQESGSSSRTAYVISGLLLVPLSVALSVLLGWHIYLVLQNKTTIEYHEGVRAMWLAEKGGNVYSHPYDLGAYENLATVLGPNIFTWVSQHVGEKDPFFITCTKKT
;
A
#
# COMPACT_ATOMS: atom_id res chain seq x y z
N MET A 1 -4.89 16.54 -0.96
CA MET A 1 -4.31 15.69 -2.02
C MET A 1 -3.16 14.93 -1.37
N ASP A 2 -2.97 13.65 -1.67
CA ASP A 2 -1.86 12.88 -1.10
C ASP A 2 -0.63 12.97 -2.00
N HIS A 3 -0.74 12.49 -3.25
CA HIS A 3 0.31 12.59 -4.26
C HIS A 3 -0.25 12.38 -5.67
N HIS A 4 0.55 12.64 -6.70
CA HIS A 4 0.24 12.21 -8.07
C HIS A 4 0.93 10.87 -8.34
N CYS A 5 0.15 9.82 -8.62
CA CYS A 5 0.68 8.48 -8.84
C CYS A 5 0.74 8.19 -10.34
N ILE A 6 1.97 8.15 -10.86
CA ILE A 6 2.24 7.91 -12.29
C ILE A 6 1.78 6.50 -12.70
N TRP A 7 1.84 5.53 -11.79
CA TRP A 7 1.49 4.12 -12.04
C TRP A 7 0.01 3.89 -12.35
N ILE A 8 -0.86 4.74 -11.82
CA ILE A 8 -2.31 4.71 -12.11
C ILE A 8 -2.73 5.92 -12.97
N ASN A 9 -1.75 6.72 -13.41
CA ASN A 9 -1.93 7.96 -14.17
C ASN A 9 -3.02 8.87 -13.58
N ASN A 10 -3.05 9.00 -12.24
CA ASN A 10 -4.09 9.75 -11.54
C ASN A 10 -3.56 10.32 -10.22
N CYS A 11 -4.19 11.40 -9.75
CA CYS A 11 -3.96 11.93 -8.42
C CYS A 11 -4.63 11.05 -7.37
N VAL A 12 -3.89 10.75 -6.30
CA VAL A 12 -4.42 10.09 -5.10
C VAL A 12 -4.75 11.17 -4.08
N GLY A 13 -5.96 11.11 -3.53
CA GLY A 13 -6.45 12.04 -2.53
C GLY A 13 -7.66 11.48 -1.81
N HIS A 14 -8.34 12.32 -1.03
CA HIS A 14 -9.40 11.86 -0.13
C HIS A 14 -10.46 10.96 -0.79
N ALA A 15 -10.95 11.31 -1.99
CA ALA A 15 -12.02 10.58 -2.65
C ALA A 15 -11.65 9.17 -3.15
N ASN A 16 -10.36 8.90 -3.43
CA ASN A 16 -9.90 7.63 -3.99
C ASN A 16 -8.80 6.94 -3.17
N TYR A 17 -8.45 7.48 -2.00
CA TYR A 17 -7.38 6.95 -1.16
C TYR A 17 -7.68 5.51 -0.70
N LYS A 18 -8.92 5.23 -0.26
CA LYS A 18 -9.34 3.88 0.15
C LYS A 18 -9.11 2.86 -0.97
N VAL A 19 -9.52 3.19 -2.19
CA VAL A 19 -9.38 2.32 -3.36
C VAL A 19 -7.90 2.11 -3.69
N PHE A 20 -7.09 3.17 -3.66
CA PHE A 20 -5.63 3.08 -3.86
C PHE A 20 -4.96 2.19 -2.79
N PHE A 21 -5.30 2.38 -1.51
CA PHE A 21 -4.74 1.60 -0.42
C PHE A 21 -5.06 0.10 -0.58
N ILE A 22 -6.32 -0.23 -0.87
CA ILE A 22 -6.76 -1.61 -1.10
C ILE A 22 -6.08 -2.21 -2.34
N PHE A 23 -5.90 -1.41 -3.41
CA PHE A 23 -5.15 -1.83 -4.60
C PHE A 23 -3.71 -2.22 -4.24
N VAL A 24 -2.99 -1.42 -3.45
CA VAL A 24 -1.62 -1.72 -3.02
C VAL A 24 -1.58 -2.99 -2.14
N VAL A 25 -2.54 -3.17 -1.22
CA VAL A 25 -2.67 -4.40 -0.41
C VAL A 25 -2.80 -5.63 -1.31
N TYR A 26 -3.73 -5.62 -2.27
CA TYR A 26 -3.91 -6.76 -3.17
C TYR A 26 -2.70 -6.97 -4.09
N ALA A 27 -2.01 -5.92 -4.52
CA ALA A 27 -0.79 -6.04 -5.31
C ALA A 27 0.34 -6.74 -4.53
N VAL A 28 0.51 -6.43 -3.24
CA VAL A 28 1.47 -7.12 -2.37
C VAL A 28 1.09 -8.59 -2.19
N ILE A 29 -0.18 -8.88 -1.92
CA ILE A 29 -0.68 -10.26 -1.79
C ILE A 29 -0.41 -11.06 -3.08
N ALA A 30 -0.70 -10.48 -4.25
CA ALA A 30 -0.45 -11.11 -5.54
C ALA A 30 1.05 -11.37 -5.77
N CYS A 31 1.93 -10.43 -5.40
CA CYS A 31 3.38 -10.62 -5.52
C CYS A 31 3.89 -11.74 -4.61
N ILE A 32 3.43 -11.80 -3.35
CA ILE A 32 3.79 -12.86 -2.41
C ILE A 32 3.29 -14.22 -2.93
N TYR A 33 2.04 -14.28 -3.42
CA TYR A 33 1.48 -15.49 -4.00
C TYR A 33 2.31 -15.98 -5.20
N ALA A 34 2.67 -15.08 -6.11
CA ALA A 34 3.53 -15.41 -7.25
C ALA A 34 4.94 -15.87 -6.81
N LEU A 35 5.51 -15.31 -5.75
CA LEU A 35 6.80 -15.76 -5.19
C LEU A 35 6.69 -17.17 -4.62
N VAL A 36 5.62 -17.49 -3.91
CA VAL A 36 5.38 -18.84 -3.38
C VAL A 36 5.27 -19.85 -4.51
N LEU A 37 4.52 -19.52 -5.58
CA LEU A 37 4.44 -20.38 -6.77
C LEU A 37 5.80 -20.56 -7.44
N LEU A 38 6.58 -19.48 -7.61
CA LEU A 38 7.91 -19.54 -8.21
C LEU A 38 8.86 -20.45 -7.42
N VAL A 39 8.88 -20.31 -6.09
CA VAL A 39 9.70 -21.17 -5.21
C VAL A 39 9.22 -22.61 -5.25
N GLY A 40 7.90 -22.84 -5.24
CA GLY A 40 7.32 -24.18 -5.37
C GLY A 40 7.70 -24.86 -6.69
N SER A 41 7.61 -24.15 -7.81
CA SER A 41 8.03 -24.66 -9.12
C SER A 41 9.52 -24.97 -9.17
N LEU A 42 10.37 -24.11 -8.60
CA LEU A 42 11.82 -24.37 -8.53
C LEU A 42 12.15 -25.60 -7.68
N ALA A 43 11.41 -25.82 -6.58
CA ALA A 43 11.61 -26.98 -5.72
C ALA A 43 11.25 -28.29 -6.44
N ILE A 44 10.12 -28.31 -7.15
CA ILE A 44 9.68 -29.48 -7.93
C ILE A 44 10.66 -29.77 -9.07
N ASP A 45 11.01 -28.77 -9.89
CA ASP A 45 11.92 -28.97 -11.02
C ASP A 45 13.32 -29.41 -10.57
N SER A 46 13.76 -29.01 -9.35
CA SER A 46 15.06 -29.44 -8.81
C SER A 46 15.12 -30.92 -8.45
N GLU A 47 13.97 -31.57 -8.20
CA GLU A 47 13.90 -33.03 -7.94
C GLU A 47 13.90 -33.85 -9.24
N GLU A 48 13.49 -33.25 -10.37
CA GLU A 48 13.39 -33.93 -11.68
C GLU A 48 14.69 -33.85 -12.52
N GLU A 49 15.70 -33.08 -12.07
CA GLU A 49 16.93 -32.76 -12.82
C GLU A 49 17.94 -33.90 -13.02
N GLU A 50 17.61 -35.15 -12.67
CA GLU A 50 18.42 -36.31 -13.09
C GLU A 50 18.25 -36.68 -14.59
N GLN A 51 17.24 -36.14 -15.30
CA GLN A 51 17.00 -36.45 -16.72
C GLN A 51 16.59 -35.23 -17.57
N GLU A 52 17.50 -34.84 -18.48
CA GLU A 52 17.28 -34.01 -19.68
C GLU A 52 17.16 -32.47 -19.60
N SER A 53 17.49 -31.83 -20.73
CA SER A 53 17.95 -30.45 -20.88
C SER A 53 16.87 -29.36 -20.73
N GLY A 54 16.53 -28.98 -19.49
CA GLY A 54 15.57 -27.92 -19.16
C GLY A 54 16.09 -26.45 -19.15
N SER A 55 17.01 -26.06 -20.04
CA SER A 55 17.66 -24.73 -19.97
C SER A 55 16.69 -23.54 -20.17
N SER A 56 15.61 -23.73 -20.94
CA SER A 56 14.63 -22.67 -21.23
C SER A 56 13.77 -22.33 -20.00
N SER A 57 13.22 -23.33 -19.32
CA SER A 57 12.37 -23.15 -18.12
C SER A 57 13.14 -22.54 -16.96
N ARG A 58 14.38 -23.01 -16.73
CA ARG A 58 15.28 -22.43 -15.72
C ARG A 58 15.58 -20.96 -15.99
N THR A 59 15.83 -20.60 -17.25
CA THR A 59 16.05 -19.20 -17.64
C THR A 59 14.81 -18.35 -17.36
N ALA A 60 13.61 -18.87 -17.65
CA ALA A 60 12.35 -18.20 -17.37
C ALA A 60 12.17 -17.92 -15.86
N TYR A 61 12.42 -18.90 -14.98
CA TYR A 61 12.30 -18.69 -13.53
C TYR A 61 13.29 -17.67 -12.99
N VAL A 62 14.53 -17.68 -13.48
CA VAL A 62 15.54 -16.69 -13.09
C VAL A 62 15.08 -15.28 -13.49
N ILE A 63 14.59 -15.10 -14.72
CA ILE A 63 14.04 -13.81 -15.18
C ILE A 63 12.82 -13.41 -14.34
N SER A 64 11.89 -14.33 -14.09
CA SER A 64 10.72 -14.08 -13.24
C SER A 64 11.11 -13.65 -11.83
N GLY A 65 12.09 -14.32 -11.21
CA GLY A 65 12.61 -13.95 -9.89
C GLY A 65 13.27 -12.58 -9.87
N LEU A 66 14.10 -12.28 -10.88
CA LEU A 66 14.77 -10.98 -11.02
C LEU A 66 13.79 -9.80 -11.14
N LEU A 67 12.60 -10.02 -11.71
CA LEU A 67 11.56 -9.00 -11.81
C LEU A 67 10.66 -8.96 -10.57
N LEU A 68 10.25 -10.13 -10.07
CA LEU A 68 9.23 -10.25 -9.04
C LEU A 68 9.74 -9.89 -7.64
N VAL A 69 10.98 -10.26 -7.30
CA VAL A 69 11.58 -9.96 -5.99
C VAL A 69 11.67 -8.44 -5.73
N PRO A 70 12.31 -7.62 -6.59
CA PRO A 70 12.37 -6.19 -6.34
C PRO A 70 10.99 -5.52 -6.39
N LEU A 71 10.09 -5.98 -7.26
CA LEU A 71 8.71 -5.49 -7.30
C LEU A 71 7.98 -5.75 -5.97
N SER A 72 8.09 -6.97 -5.44
CA SER A 72 7.49 -7.36 -4.16
C SER A 72 8.04 -6.52 -3.01
N VAL A 73 9.36 -6.31 -2.96
CA VAL A 73 10.01 -5.45 -1.95
C VAL A 73 9.52 -4.01 -2.07
N ALA A 74 9.52 -3.43 -3.27
CA ALA A 74 9.10 -2.05 -3.50
C ALA A 74 7.63 -1.81 -3.09
N LEU A 75 6.73 -2.71 -3.48
CA LEU A 75 5.31 -2.62 -3.10
C LEU A 75 5.09 -2.83 -1.60
N SER A 76 5.87 -3.73 -0.97
CA SER A 76 5.77 -3.96 0.48
C SER A 76 6.24 -2.74 1.28
N VAL A 77 7.32 -2.07 0.84
CA VAL A 77 7.78 -0.81 1.44
C VAL A 77 6.74 0.29 1.23
N LEU A 78 6.16 0.41 0.03
CA LEU A 78 5.09 1.36 -0.25
C LEU A 78 3.87 1.11 0.65
N LEU A 79 3.45 -0.15 0.81
CA LEU A 79 2.36 -0.51 1.71
C LEU A 79 2.68 -0.15 3.15
N GLY A 80 3.87 -0.49 3.64
CA GLY A 80 4.31 -0.15 4.99
C GLY A 80 4.31 1.36 5.25
N TRP A 81 4.75 2.14 4.27
CA TRP A 81 4.69 3.60 4.30
C TRP A 81 3.26 4.12 4.45
N HIS A 82 2.34 3.64 3.61
CA HIS A 82 0.94 4.06 3.67
C HIS A 82 0.22 3.58 4.94
N ILE A 83 0.56 2.39 5.47
CA ILE A 83 0.06 1.93 6.77
C ILE A 83 0.47 2.91 7.86
N TYR A 84 1.75 3.31 7.90
CA TYR A 84 2.24 4.28 8.88
C TYR A 84 1.49 5.62 8.78
N LEU A 85 1.28 6.12 7.57
CA LEU A 85 0.53 7.36 7.32
C LEU A 85 -0.91 7.27 7.79
N VAL A 86 -1.61 6.18 7.48
CA VAL A 86 -3.00 5.95 7.89
C VAL A 86 -3.11 5.85 9.41
N LEU A 87 -2.22 5.12 10.07
CA LEU A 87 -2.22 4.99 11.54
C LEU A 87 -2.02 6.32 12.27
N GLN A 88 -1.45 7.32 11.60
CA GLN A 88 -1.16 8.64 12.13
C GLN A 88 -2.09 9.72 11.57
N ASN A 89 -3.07 9.33 10.73
CA ASN A 89 -3.96 10.21 9.98
C ASN A 89 -3.22 11.38 9.31
N LYS A 90 -2.16 11.04 8.57
CA LYS A 90 -1.31 11.96 7.82
C LYS A 90 -1.40 11.63 6.34
N THR A 91 -1.52 12.64 5.50
CA THR A 91 -1.13 12.55 4.09
C THR A 91 0.39 12.63 3.94
N THR A 92 0.90 12.24 2.78
CA THR A 92 2.34 12.35 2.46
C THR A 92 2.81 13.82 2.55
N ILE A 93 1.96 14.77 2.14
CA ILE A 93 2.25 16.21 2.24
C ILE A 93 2.33 16.63 3.71
N GLU A 94 1.33 16.28 4.51
CA GLU A 94 1.28 16.60 5.94
C GLU A 94 2.43 15.96 6.72
N TYR A 95 2.91 14.79 6.29
CA TYR A 95 4.13 14.21 6.87
C TYR A 95 5.33 15.14 6.65
N HIS A 96 5.57 15.60 5.42
CA HIS A 96 6.70 16.48 5.13
C HIS A 96 6.59 17.84 5.82
N GLU A 97 5.39 18.43 5.85
CA GLU A 97 5.13 19.66 6.60
C GLU A 97 5.28 19.44 8.12
N GLY A 98 4.81 18.29 8.61
CA GLY A 98 4.91 17.86 9.99
C GLY A 98 6.35 17.68 10.45
N VAL A 99 7.25 17.12 9.62
CA VAL A 99 8.69 17.02 9.93
C VAL A 99 9.29 18.39 10.23
N ARG A 100 8.93 19.41 9.43
CA ARG A 100 9.38 20.79 9.68
C ARG A 100 8.75 21.37 10.95
N ALA A 101 7.47 21.14 11.18
CA ALA A 101 6.76 21.62 12.36
C ALA A 101 7.31 21.00 13.66
N MET A 102 7.64 19.70 13.63
CA MET A 102 8.29 18.98 14.74
C MET A 102 9.62 19.62 15.11
N TRP A 103 10.48 19.88 14.10
CA TRP A 103 11.78 20.51 14.34
C TRP A 103 11.67 21.92 14.93
N LEU A 104 10.67 22.71 14.50
CA LEU A 104 10.41 24.04 15.07
C LEU A 104 9.88 23.95 16.51
N ALA A 105 8.99 22.99 16.80
CA ALA A 105 8.46 22.77 18.13
C ALA A 105 9.58 22.37 19.11
N GLU A 106 10.45 21.45 18.69
CA GLU A 106 11.60 20.99 19.48
C GLU A 106 12.53 22.16 19.84
N LYS A 107 12.85 23.03 18.87
CA LYS A 107 13.63 24.26 19.14
C LYS A 107 12.95 25.23 20.09
N GLY A 108 11.61 25.25 20.11
CA GLY A 108 10.82 26.04 21.04
C GLY A 108 10.62 25.37 22.40
N GLY A 109 11.18 24.17 22.64
CA GLY A 109 10.96 23.39 23.86
C GLY A 109 9.55 22.78 23.98
N ASN A 110 8.82 22.70 22.87
CA ASN A 110 7.46 22.17 22.81
C ASN A 110 7.44 20.80 22.13
N VAL A 111 6.49 19.96 22.53
CA VAL A 111 6.20 18.70 21.84
C VAL A 111 5.19 18.96 20.74
N TYR A 112 5.52 18.58 19.51
CA TYR A 112 4.58 18.64 18.39
C TYR A 112 3.56 17.51 18.49
N SER A 113 2.28 17.88 18.41
CA SER A 113 1.18 16.93 18.27
C SER A 113 0.50 17.17 16.93
N HIS A 114 0.31 16.11 16.15
CA HIS A 114 -0.39 16.22 14.88
C HIS A 114 -1.89 16.41 15.15
N PRO A 115 -2.54 17.46 14.61
CA PRO A 115 -3.90 17.84 15.00
C PRO A 115 -4.98 16.83 14.56
N TYR A 116 -4.69 16.03 13.53
CA TYR A 116 -5.62 15.05 12.98
C TYR A 116 -5.45 13.63 13.55
N ASP A 117 -4.45 13.41 14.41
CA ASP A 117 -4.24 12.10 15.04
C ASP A 117 -5.26 11.90 16.18
N LEU A 118 -6.19 10.96 15.99
CA LEU A 118 -7.28 10.65 16.93
C LEU A 118 -7.07 9.34 17.68
N GLY A 119 -5.98 8.61 17.38
CA GLY A 119 -5.79 7.22 17.81
C GLY A 119 -5.84 6.25 16.64
N ALA A 120 -5.08 5.14 16.75
CA ALA A 120 -4.84 4.23 15.62
C ALA A 120 -6.13 3.64 15.02
N TYR A 121 -7.11 3.28 15.84
CA TYR A 121 -8.37 2.69 15.38
C TYR A 121 -9.25 3.73 14.69
N GLU A 122 -9.38 4.91 15.31
CA GLU A 122 -10.13 6.04 14.81
C GLU A 122 -9.55 6.51 13.47
N ASN A 123 -8.23 6.60 13.37
CA ASN A 123 -7.52 6.96 12.15
C ASN A 123 -7.70 5.92 11.04
N LEU A 124 -7.75 4.62 11.37
CA LEU A 124 -8.09 3.59 10.39
C LEU A 124 -9.54 3.70 9.94
N ALA A 125 -10.47 3.92 10.88
CA ALA A 125 -11.89 4.03 10.59
C ALA A 125 -12.23 5.26 9.74
N THR A 126 -11.50 6.37 9.89
CA THR A 126 -11.68 7.56 9.03
C THR A 126 -11.29 7.27 7.58
N VAL A 127 -10.34 6.37 7.33
CA VAL A 127 -9.85 6.03 5.98
C VAL A 127 -10.61 4.85 5.36
N LEU A 128 -10.79 3.77 6.10
CA LEU A 128 -11.34 2.50 5.58
C LEU A 128 -12.87 2.40 5.77
N GLY A 129 -13.42 3.25 6.63
CA GLY A 129 -14.84 3.30 6.99
C GLY A 129 -15.12 2.69 8.37
N PRO A 130 -16.35 2.85 8.88
CA PRO A 130 -16.71 2.48 10.25
C PRO A 130 -16.83 0.96 10.47
N ASN A 131 -17.00 0.18 9.41
CA ASN A 131 -17.21 -1.26 9.50
C ASN A 131 -15.94 -2.02 9.11
N ILE A 132 -15.35 -2.76 10.06
CA ILE A 132 -14.14 -3.54 9.81
C ILE A 132 -14.30 -4.56 8.67
N PHE A 133 -15.50 -5.12 8.50
CA PHE A 133 -15.80 -6.09 7.44
C PHE A 133 -15.72 -5.50 6.03
N THR A 134 -15.86 -4.18 5.88
CA THR A 134 -15.78 -3.51 4.57
C THR A 134 -14.39 -2.95 4.28
N TRP A 135 -13.42 -3.11 5.19
CA TRP A 135 -12.06 -2.58 5.01
C TRP A 135 -11.31 -3.24 3.85
N VAL A 136 -11.57 -4.52 3.60
CA VAL A 136 -11.00 -5.27 2.47
C VAL A 136 -11.81 -5.13 1.18
N SER A 137 -13.00 -4.51 1.27
CA SER A 137 -13.88 -4.32 0.14
C SER A 137 -13.59 -2.99 -0.56
N GLN A 138 -13.32 -3.08 -1.86
CA GLN A 138 -13.22 -1.92 -2.75
C GLN A 138 -14.56 -1.17 -2.90
N HIS A 139 -15.67 -1.77 -2.46
CA HIS A 139 -16.99 -1.13 -2.52
C HIS A 139 -17.02 0.06 -1.57
N VAL A 140 -16.97 1.25 -2.15
CA VAL A 140 -17.32 2.49 -1.47
C VAL A 140 -18.85 2.56 -1.51
N GLY A 141 -19.49 2.16 -0.41
CA GLY A 141 -20.95 2.15 -0.32
C GLY A 141 -21.52 3.56 -0.34
N GLU A 142 -22.78 3.73 -0.72
CA GLU A 142 -23.48 5.04 -0.75
C GLU A 142 -23.48 5.75 0.62
N LYS A 143 -23.32 4.96 1.70
CA LYS A 143 -23.21 5.41 3.10
C LYS A 143 -21.78 5.62 3.59
N ASP A 144 -20.77 5.28 2.79
CA ASP A 144 -19.40 5.63 3.12
C ASP A 144 -19.25 7.16 3.04
N PRO A 145 -18.63 7.81 4.03
CA PRO A 145 -18.44 9.27 4.02
C PRO A 145 -17.70 9.75 2.75
N PHE A 146 -16.95 8.86 2.10
CA PHE A 146 -16.25 9.05 0.83
C PHE A 146 -17.17 9.15 -0.40
N PHE A 147 -18.31 8.47 -0.42
CA PHE A 147 -19.27 8.55 -1.54
C PHE A 147 -20.03 9.88 -1.52
N ILE A 148 -20.41 10.34 -0.31
CA ILE A 148 -21.18 11.58 -0.10
C ILE A 148 -20.37 12.83 -0.49
N THR A 149 -19.04 12.80 -0.37
CA THR A 149 -18.18 13.92 -0.80
C THR A 149 -18.01 13.98 -2.32
N CYS A 150 -18.11 12.84 -3.01
CA CYS A 150 -17.94 12.78 -4.46
C CYS A 150 -19.21 13.23 -5.23
N THR A 151 -20.40 12.96 -4.68
CA THR A 151 -21.68 13.36 -5.30
C THR A 151 -22.08 14.81 -5.05
N LYS A 152 -21.45 15.50 -4.08
CA LYS A 152 -21.72 16.92 -3.80
C LYS A 152 -20.81 17.90 -4.55
N LYS A 153 -19.95 17.42 -5.46
CA LYS A 153 -19.00 18.25 -6.24
C LYS A 153 -19.11 18.07 -7.76
N THR A 154 -20.20 17.52 -8.26
CA THR A 154 -20.57 17.55 -9.68
C THR A 154 -21.71 18.50 -9.91
#